data_AF-A0A4U9CZE7-F1
#
_entry.id   AF-A0A4U9CZE7-F1
#
_cell.length_a   1.000
_cell.length_b   1.000
_cell.length_c   1.000
_cell.angle_alpha   90.00
_cell.angle_beta   90.00
_cell.angle_gamma   90.00
#
_symmetry.space_group_name_H-M   'P 1'
#
loop_
_entity.id
_entity.type
_entity.pdbx_description
1 polymer ?
#
loop_
_entity_poly.entity_id
_entity_poly.type
_entity_poly.pdbx_seq_one_letter_code
_entity_poly.pdbx_strand_id
1 'polypeptide(L)'
;MSLAGARFDSARMLSDCQHHAQRGDCRLTQKLGIDGTRSQDARFADLRDARIKAVVSLDLGFAPGFTPQSLRALGIPVLILAAQSDKLADLDAEQESGYLAANLDPQRRQYEVVEGATHFSFMQLCKPGAEALIEEETPGDGIVCRDGSGGDRAAISPGADT
;
A
#
# COMPACT_ATOMS: atom_id res chain seq x y z
N MET A 1 -3.28 4.26 -7.28
CA MET A 1 -2.83 5.66 -7.40
C MET A 1 -2.41 6.07 -8.82
N SER A 2 -1.54 5.33 -9.53
CA SER A 2 -1.02 5.77 -10.84
C SER A 2 -2.08 6.02 -11.92
N LEU A 3 -3.14 5.19 -11.97
CA LEU A 3 -4.27 5.39 -12.89
C LEU A 3 -5.04 6.70 -12.60
N ALA A 4 -5.00 7.22 -11.38
CA ALA A 4 -5.57 8.52 -11.05
C ALA A 4 -4.70 9.70 -11.54
N GLY A 5 -3.44 9.44 -11.91
CA GLY A 5 -2.46 10.44 -12.35
C GLY A 5 -1.26 10.63 -11.42
N ALA A 6 -1.15 9.86 -10.33
CA ALA A 6 0.05 9.88 -9.50
C ALA A 6 1.25 9.33 -10.31
N ARG A 7 2.40 9.99 -10.21
CA ARG A 7 3.63 9.64 -10.94
C ARG A 7 4.59 8.94 -10.00
N PHE A 8 4.93 7.70 -10.32
CA PHE A 8 5.94 6.96 -9.58
C PHE A 8 7.32 7.23 -10.18
N ASP A 9 8.30 7.48 -9.32
CA ASP A 9 9.71 7.68 -9.68
C ASP A 9 10.54 6.66 -8.90
N SER A 10 11.11 5.70 -9.63
CA SER A 10 11.91 4.64 -9.02
C SER A 10 13.18 5.19 -8.36
N ALA A 11 13.80 6.25 -8.90
CA ALA A 11 14.98 6.84 -8.28
C ALA A 11 14.63 7.50 -6.94
N ARG A 12 13.45 8.13 -6.84
CA ARG A 12 12.92 8.64 -5.58
C ARG A 12 12.70 7.50 -4.58
N MET A 13 12.07 6.41 -5.01
CA MET A 13 11.86 5.23 -4.16
C MET A 13 13.19 4.68 -3.63
N LEU A 14 14.18 4.50 -4.50
CA LEU A 14 15.49 3.99 -4.12
C LEU A 14 16.24 4.95 -3.18
N SER A 15 16.10 6.26 -3.37
CA SER A 15 16.67 7.26 -2.47
C SER A 15 16.03 7.21 -1.08
N ASP A 16 14.71 7.04 -1.00
CA ASP A 16 14.00 6.89 0.28
C ASP A 16 14.49 5.64 1.02
N CYS A 17 14.62 4.53 0.29
CA CYS A 17 15.08 3.25 0.84
C CYS A 17 16.51 3.25 1.39
N GLN A 18 17.36 4.22 1.02
CA GLN A 18 18.69 4.36 1.64
C GLN A 18 18.61 4.70 3.13
N HIS A 19 17.52 5.37 3.55
CA HIS A 19 17.27 5.72 4.95
C HIS A 19 16.30 4.75 5.64
N HIS A 20 15.58 3.93 4.86
CA HIS A 20 14.53 3.03 5.33
C HIS A 20 14.75 1.57 4.89
N ALA A 21 16.00 1.11 4.85
CA ALA A 21 16.37 -0.20 4.28
C ALA A 21 15.65 -1.41 4.90
N GLN A 22 15.16 -1.29 6.14
CA GLN A 22 14.42 -2.36 6.82
C GLN A 22 12.91 -2.32 6.57
N ARG A 23 12.37 -1.28 5.92
CA ARG A 23 10.94 -1.20 5.60
C ARG A 23 10.56 -2.25 4.54
N GLY A 24 9.37 -2.83 4.66
CA GLY A 24 8.94 -3.98 3.86
C GLY A 24 9.05 -3.77 2.35
N ASP A 25 8.56 -2.64 1.88
CA ASP A 25 8.62 -2.18 0.49
C ASP A 25 10.06 -2.03 -0.02
N CYS A 26 10.94 -1.47 0.79
CA CYS A 26 12.35 -1.27 0.44
C CYS A 26 13.09 -2.58 0.21
N ARG A 27 12.79 -3.62 1.01
CA ARG A 27 13.36 -4.97 0.83
C ARG A 27 12.88 -5.67 -0.45
N LEU A 28 11.81 -5.20 -1.07
CA LEU A 28 11.21 -5.78 -2.27
C LEU A 28 11.65 -5.10 -3.58
N THR A 29 12.31 -3.94 -3.51
CA THR A 29 12.67 -3.13 -4.69
C THR A 29 13.41 -3.93 -5.78
N GLN A 30 14.40 -4.75 -5.42
CA GLN A 30 15.11 -5.62 -6.36
C GLN A 30 14.21 -6.72 -6.94
N LYS A 31 13.44 -7.41 -6.09
CA LYS A 31 12.54 -8.49 -6.53
C LYS A 31 11.48 -7.99 -7.50
N LEU A 32 11.05 -6.74 -7.35
CA LEU A 32 10.05 -6.09 -8.20
C LEU A 32 10.66 -5.30 -9.37
N GLY A 33 11.99 -5.30 -9.52
CA GLY A 33 12.69 -4.59 -10.59
C GLY A 33 12.52 -3.08 -10.53
N ILE A 34 12.46 -2.50 -9.33
CA ILE A 34 12.45 -1.04 -9.05
C ILE A 34 13.90 -0.51 -8.93
N ASP A 35 14.89 -1.40 -8.79
CA ASP A 35 16.33 -1.14 -8.68
C ASP A 35 17.03 -0.71 -9.99
N GLY A 36 16.31 -0.72 -11.12
CA GLY A 36 16.86 -0.39 -12.43
C GLY A 36 16.93 1.11 -12.74
N THR A 37 17.99 1.51 -13.43
CA THR A 37 18.22 2.86 -14.00
C THR A 37 17.32 3.21 -15.19
N ARG A 38 16.22 2.47 -15.42
CA ARG A 38 15.40 2.62 -16.62
C ARG A 38 14.36 3.72 -16.43
N SER A 39 14.78 4.96 -16.66
CA SER A 39 13.90 6.12 -16.79
C SER A 39 12.83 5.99 -17.89
N GLN A 40 12.86 4.91 -18.67
CA GLN A 40 11.93 4.59 -19.76
C GLN A 40 11.12 3.30 -19.52
N ASP A 41 11.07 2.80 -18.29
CA ASP A 41 10.19 1.68 -17.98
C ASP A 41 8.73 2.12 -18.11
N ALA A 42 7.97 1.44 -18.98
CA ALA A 42 6.56 1.72 -19.19
C ALA A 42 5.72 1.62 -17.91
N ARG A 43 6.19 0.87 -16.91
CA ARG A 43 5.55 0.77 -15.58
C ARG A 43 5.54 2.10 -14.81
N PHE A 44 6.46 3.01 -15.12
CA PHE A 44 6.59 4.32 -14.47
C PHE A 44 6.15 5.48 -15.38
N ALA A 45 5.59 5.18 -16.56
CA ALA A 45 5.06 6.18 -17.47
C ALA A 45 3.79 6.87 -16.92
N ASP A 46 3.24 7.81 -17.70
CA ASP A 46 1.91 8.34 -17.42
C ASP A 46 0.83 7.28 -17.65
N LEU A 47 0.28 6.73 -16.57
CA LEU A 47 -0.78 5.74 -16.60
C LEU A 47 -2.18 6.34 -16.38
N ARG A 48 -2.34 7.66 -16.42
CA ARG A 48 -3.60 8.32 -16.06
C ARG A 48 -4.75 7.86 -16.96
N ASP A 49 -5.85 7.49 -16.33
CA ASP A 49 -7.11 7.17 -16.98
C ASP A 49 -8.19 8.16 -16.53
N ALA A 50 -8.70 8.97 -17.48
CA ALA A 50 -9.70 9.99 -17.20
C ALA A 50 -11.06 9.44 -16.73
N ARG A 51 -11.29 8.14 -16.88
CA ARG A 51 -12.50 7.45 -16.41
C ARG A 51 -12.49 7.23 -14.89
N ILE A 52 -11.32 7.23 -14.25
CA ILE A 52 -11.20 7.11 -12.79
C ILE A 52 -11.69 8.41 -12.14
N LYS A 53 -12.71 8.30 -11.28
CA LYS A 53 -13.37 9.44 -10.62
C LYS A 53 -13.14 9.52 -9.12
N ALA A 54 -12.67 8.44 -8.50
CA ALA A 54 -12.29 8.37 -7.09
C ALA A 54 -11.28 7.22 -6.91
N VAL A 55 -10.55 7.24 -5.79
CA VAL A 55 -9.66 6.16 -5.37
C VAL A 55 -9.93 5.79 -3.92
N VAL A 56 -9.93 4.49 -3.63
CA VAL A 56 -9.75 3.97 -2.28
C VAL A 56 -8.38 3.29 -2.25
N SER A 57 -7.48 3.82 -1.42
CA SER A 57 -6.14 3.28 -1.18
C SER A 57 -6.18 2.44 0.09
N LEU A 58 -5.89 1.16 -0.04
CA LEU A 58 -5.86 0.20 1.07
C LEU A 58 -4.39 -0.09 1.40
N ASP A 59 -3.93 0.50 2.50
CA ASP A 59 -2.59 0.37 3.09
C ASP A 59 -1.46 0.24 2.07
N LEU A 60 -1.35 1.28 1.22
CA LEU A 60 -0.49 1.22 0.05
C LEU A 60 0.99 1.32 0.45
N GLY A 61 1.76 0.28 0.17
CA GLY A 61 3.23 0.34 0.20
C GLY A 61 3.84 1.04 -1.02
N PHE A 62 5.13 1.37 -0.94
CA PHE A 62 5.89 2.14 -1.94
C PHE A 62 5.38 3.58 -2.16
N ALA A 63 4.57 4.11 -1.25
CA ALA A 63 4.00 5.43 -1.38
C ALA A 63 5.06 6.54 -1.53
N PRO A 64 6.22 6.51 -0.84
CA PRO A 64 7.29 7.49 -1.02
C PRO A 64 7.87 7.57 -2.44
N GLY A 65 7.66 6.54 -3.26
CA GLY A 65 8.04 6.56 -4.68
C GLY A 65 7.17 7.48 -5.55
N PHE A 66 5.97 7.88 -5.10
CA PHE A 66 5.16 8.85 -5.84
C PHE A 66 5.73 10.27 -5.71
N THR A 67 5.67 11.08 -6.77
CA THR A 67 6.12 12.47 -6.68
C THR A 67 5.07 13.34 -5.95
N PRO A 68 5.48 14.17 -4.97
CA PRO A 68 4.57 15.09 -4.27
C PRO A 68 3.74 15.98 -5.20
N GLN A 69 4.34 16.43 -6.29
CA GLN A 69 3.70 17.30 -7.29
C GLN A 69 2.54 16.57 -7.97
N SER A 70 2.70 15.30 -8.32
CA SER A 70 1.65 14.52 -8.96
C SER A 70 0.50 14.17 -8.01
N LEU A 71 0.81 13.88 -6.75
CA LEU A 71 -0.20 13.63 -5.71
C LEU A 71 -1.03 14.89 -5.45
N ARG A 72 -0.40 16.06 -5.28
CA ARG A 72 -1.11 17.34 -5.11
C ARG A 72 -1.96 17.72 -6.32
N ALA A 73 -1.57 17.29 -7.52
CA ALA A 73 -2.30 17.59 -8.76
C ALA A 73 -3.53 16.68 -8.98
N LEU A 74 -3.77 15.68 -8.12
CA LEU A 74 -4.95 14.82 -8.24
C LEU A 74 -6.23 15.61 -8.01
N GLY A 75 -7.05 15.71 -9.06
CA GLY A 75 -8.33 16.41 -9.04
C GLY A 75 -9.53 15.56 -8.63
N ILE A 76 -9.32 14.38 -8.05
CA ILE A 76 -10.38 13.44 -7.66
C ILE A 76 -10.31 13.09 -6.17
N PRO A 77 -11.43 12.70 -5.53
CA PRO A 77 -11.42 12.25 -4.15
C PRO A 77 -10.58 10.99 -3.94
N VAL A 78 -9.84 10.94 -2.83
CA VAL A 78 -9.05 9.79 -2.39
C VAL A 78 -9.39 9.46 -0.94
N LEU A 79 -9.89 8.24 -0.69
CA LEU A 79 -9.93 7.66 0.65
C LEU A 79 -8.67 6.83 0.87
N ILE A 80 -8.01 7.03 2.00
CA ILE A 80 -6.80 6.30 2.41
C ILE A 80 -7.15 5.55 3.70
N LEU A 81 -7.08 4.23 3.67
CA LEU A 81 -7.23 3.36 4.83
C LEU A 81 -5.86 2.76 5.13
N ALA A 82 -5.30 3.02 6.30
CA ALA A 82 -3.99 2.50 6.72
C ALA A 82 -4.11 1.45 7.80
N ALA A 83 -3.17 0.51 7.85
CA ALA A 83 -3.08 -0.49 8.90
C ALA A 83 -2.38 0.06 10.14
N GLN A 84 -3.04 0.02 11.31
CA GLN A 84 -2.41 0.47 12.57
C GLN A 84 -1.29 -0.46 13.05
N SER A 85 -1.45 -1.77 12.85
CA SER A 85 -0.63 -2.81 13.46
C SER A 85 0.29 -3.49 12.45
N ASP A 86 0.80 -2.75 11.47
CA ASP A 86 1.56 -3.33 10.35
C ASP A 86 3.05 -3.58 10.62
N LYS A 87 3.32 -4.16 11.79
CA LYS A 87 4.64 -4.70 12.12
C LYS A 87 4.95 -6.01 11.39
N LEU A 88 3.90 -6.66 10.88
CA LEU A 88 4.00 -7.93 10.17
C LEU A 88 4.64 -7.76 8.79
N ALA A 89 4.31 -6.68 8.07
CA ALA A 89 4.95 -6.34 6.81
C ALA A 89 6.11 -5.33 6.95
N ASP A 90 6.40 -4.82 8.15
CA ASP A 90 7.32 -3.70 8.40
C ASP A 90 6.98 -2.45 7.55
N LEU A 91 5.70 -2.10 7.46
CA LEU A 91 5.21 -0.93 6.71
C LEU A 91 4.55 0.04 7.69
N ASP A 92 5.34 0.97 8.21
CA ASP A 92 4.81 1.98 9.11
C ASP A 92 3.79 2.88 8.39
N ALA A 93 2.59 2.98 8.96
CA ALA A 93 1.49 3.73 8.37
C ALA A 93 1.84 5.21 8.13
N GLU A 94 2.65 5.85 8.98
CA GLU A 94 3.04 7.25 8.79
C GLU A 94 3.98 7.41 7.60
N GLN A 95 4.88 6.45 7.39
CA GLN A 95 5.87 6.47 6.31
C GLN A 95 5.25 6.14 4.94
N GLU A 96 4.19 5.32 4.92
CA GLU A 96 3.53 4.88 3.69
C GLU A 96 2.22 5.65 3.43
N SER A 97 1.10 5.20 4.01
CA SER A 97 -0.20 5.83 3.83
C SER A 97 -0.21 7.30 4.29
N GLY A 98 0.55 7.63 5.33
CA GLY A 98 0.79 8.98 5.82
C GLY A 98 1.55 9.85 4.83
N TYR A 99 2.45 9.29 4.02
CA TYR A 99 3.09 10.00 2.91
C TYR A 99 2.07 10.43 1.86
N LEU A 100 1.15 9.53 1.47
CA LEU A 100 0.05 9.89 0.57
C LEU A 100 -0.77 11.01 1.18
N ALA A 101 -1.16 10.84 2.44
CA ALA A 101 -1.96 11.79 3.18
C ALA A 101 -1.28 13.19 3.16
N ALA A 102 0.00 13.28 3.54
CA ALA A 102 0.75 14.53 3.58
C ALA A 102 0.89 15.24 2.22
N ASN A 103 0.83 14.50 1.10
CA ASN A 103 1.06 15.03 -0.24
C ASN A 103 -0.20 15.15 -1.10
N LEU A 104 -1.36 14.69 -0.64
CA LEU A 104 -2.65 14.88 -1.30
C LEU A 104 -3.31 16.19 -0.86
N ASP A 105 -4.16 16.76 -1.73
CA ASP A 105 -4.99 17.92 -1.39
C ASP A 105 -5.88 17.60 -0.17
N PRO A 106 -5.76 18.33 0.95
CA PRO A 106 -6.58 18.13 2.15
C PRO A 106 -8.09 18.21 1.88
N GLN A 107 -8.53 18.97 0.88
CA GLN A 107 -9.95 19.09 0.52
C GLN A 107 -10.48 17.88 -0.25
N ARG A 108 -9.60 17.01 -0.73
CA ARG A 108 -9.93 15.85 -1.58
C ARG A 108 -9.48 14.53 -0.97
N ARG A 109 -8.97 14.53 0.26
CA ARG A 109 -8.54 13.31 0.95
C ARG A 109 -9.34 13.04 2.21
N GLN A 110 -9.54 11.77 2.48
CA GLN A 110 -9.86 11.25 3.80
C GLN A 110 -8.77 10.26 4.18
N TYR A 111 -8.32 10.29 5.43
CA TYR A 111 -7.25 9.43 5.92
C TYR A 111 -7.66 8.83 7.25
N GLU A 112 -7.83 7.52 7.27
CA GLU A 112 -8.23 6.76 8.44
C GLU A 112 -7.18 5.68 8.72
N VAL A 113 -6.81 5.54 9.99
CA VAL A 113 -5.95 4.45 10.47
C VAL A 113 -6.86 3.42 11.13
N VAL A 114 -6.94 2.22 10.55
CA VAL A 114 -7.83 1.16 10.99
C VAL A 114 -7.21 0.42 12.16
N GLU A 115 -7.85 0.51 13.32
CA GLU A 115 -7.40 -0.12 14.55
C GLU A 115 -7.26 -1.64 14.39
N GLY A 116 -6.16 -2.20 14.89
CA GLY A 116 -5.88 -3.64 14.82
C GLY A 116 -5.62 -4.21 13.41
N ALA A 117 -5.80 -3.44 12.34
CA ALA A 117 -5.50 -3.91 10.98
C ALA A 117 -3.99 -4.08 10.76
N THR A 118 -3.62 -5.10 10.00
CA THR A 118 -2.29 -5.36 9.43
C THR A 118 -2.33 -5.11 7.93
N HIS A 119 -1.17 -5.16 7.23
CA HIS A 119 -1.14 -5.03 5.77
C HIS A 119 -2.18 -5.92 5.07
N PHE A 120 -2.31 -7.15 5.57
CA PHE A 120 -3.12 -8.19 4.96
C PHE A 120 -4.58 -8.18 5.40
N SER A 121 -4.97 -7.34 6.38
CA SER A 121 -6.36 -7.19 6.81
C SER A 121 -7.27 -6.62 5.72
N PHE A 122 -6.71 -6.04 4.64
CA PHE A 122 -7.48 -5.55 3.49
C PHE A 122 -7.68 -6.60 2.39
N MET A 123 -7.17 -7.82 2.58
CA MET A 123 -7.39 -8.96 1.67
C MET A 123 -8.69 -9.71 2.03
N GLN A 124 -9.08 -10.66 1.18
CA GLN A 124 -10.22 -11.54 1.47
C GLN A 124 -10.02 -12.37 2.75
N LEU A 125 -11.13 -12.91 3.27
CA LEU A 125 -11.11 -13.88 4.36
C LEU A 125 -10.31 -15.13 3.96
N CYS A 126 -9.45 -15.58 4.85
CA CYS A 126 -8.81 -16.88 4.71
C CYS A 126 -9.84 -17.99 4.97
N LYS A 127 -9.79 -19.05 4.16
CA LYS A 127 -10.59 -20.25 4.41
C LYS A 127 -10.13 -20.94 5.70
N PRO A 128 -11.00 -21.71 6.38
CA PRO A 128 -10.59 -22.52 7.52
C PRO A 128 -9.38 -23.41 7.16
N GLY A 129 -8.32 -23.36 7.98
CA GLY A 129 -7.09 -24.12 7.79
C GLY A 129 -6.08 -23.54 6.79
N ALA A 130 -6.39 -22.43 6.10
CA ALA A 130 -5.50 -21.87 5.08
C ALA A 130 -4.15 -21.42 5.65
N GLU A 131 -4.12 -20.83 6.85
CA GLU A 131 -2.86 -20.40 7.48
C GLU A 131 -1.85 -21.55 7.62
N ALA A 132 -2.31 -22.70 8.14
CA ALA A 132 -1.44 -23.86 8.36
C ALA A 132 -0.92 -24.45 7.04
N LEU A 133 -1.77 -24.49 6.01
CA LEU A 133 -1.37 -24.95 4.67
C LEU A 133 -0.35 -24.02 4.03
N ILE A 134 -0.56 -22.69 4.13
CA ILE A 134 0.39 -21.71 3.60
C ILE A 134 1.73 -21.79 4.33
N GLU A 135 1.71 -21.95 5.66
CA GLU A 135 2.91 -22.10 6.47
C GLU A 135 3.68 -23.40 6.16
N GLU A 136 2.96 -24.50 5.85
CA GLU A 136 3.57 -25.76 5.42
C GLU A 136 4.24 -25.63 4.03
N GLU A 137 3.59 -24.95 3.09
CA GLU A 137 4.12 -24.74 1.73
C GLU A 137 5.24 -23.70 1.69
N THR A 138 5.10 -22.61 2.42
CA THR A 138 6.06 -21.49 2.49
C THR A 138 6.13 -20.93 3.92
N PRO A 139 7.08 -21.41 4.74
CA PRO A 139 7.23 -20.96 6.11
C PRO A 139 7.38 -19.44 6.23
N GLY A 140 6.58 -18.82 7.10
CA GLY A 140 6.47 -17.38 7.32
C GLY A 140 5.29 -16.72 6.61
N ASP A 141 4.80 -17.30 5.51
CA ASP A 141 3.74 -16.66 4.69
C ASP A 141 2.33 -16.84 5.29
N GLY A 142 2.16 -17.71 6.30
CA GLY A 142 0.90 -17.86 7.03
C GLY A 142 0.43 -16.54 7.68
N ILE A 143 1.35 -15.59 7.84
CA ILE A 143 1.11 -14.20 8.27
C ILE A 143 0.00 -13.48 7.48
N VAL A 144 -0.24 -13.86 6.21
CA VAL A 144 -1.30 -13.28 5.37
C VAL A 144 -2.70 -13.51 5.96
N CYS A 145 -2.87 -14.56 6.76
CA CYS A 145 -4.13 -14.90 7.42
C CYS A 145 -4.26 -14.33 8.84
N ARG A 146 -3.27 -13.56 9.32
CA ARG A 146 -3.27 -12.98 10.67
C ARG A 146 -3.67 -11.51 10.65
N ASP A 147 -4.55 -11.14 11.57
CA ASP A 147 -4.85 -9.74 11.90
C ASP A 147 -4.12 -9.33 13.19
N GLY A 148 -4.03 -8.02 13.43
CA GLY A 148 -3.45 -7.49 14.65
C GLY A 148 -4.35 -7.71 15.85
N SER A 149 -3.84 -7.44 17.06
CA SER A 149 -4.64 -7.56 18.27
C SER A 149 -5.87 -6.63 18.19
N GLY A 150 -7.07 -7.21 18.33
CA GLY A 150 -8.33 -6.46 18.22
C GLY A 150 -8.77 -6.15 16.79
N GLY A 151 -7.98 -6.56 15.79
CA GLY A 151 -8.35 -6.45 14.37
C GLY A 151 -9.32 -7.54 13.96
N ASP A 152 -10.29 -7.18 13.12
CA ASP A 152 -11.20 -8.11 12.45
C ASP A 152 -11.36 -7.67 11.00
N ARG A 153 -10.67 -8.35 10.08
CA ARG A 153 -10.78 -8.03 8.65
C ARG A 153 -12.19 -8.17 8.08
N ALA A 154 -13.06 -9.00 8.69
CA ALA A 154 -14.44 -9.12 8.26
C ALA A 154 -15.23 -7.82 8.49
N ALA A 155 -14.86 -7.03 9.50
CA ALA A 155 -15.48 -5.75 9.79
C ALA A 155 -15.08 -4.64 8.81
N ILE A 156 -13.93 -4.78 8.13
CA ILE A 156 -13.42 -3.80 7.15
C ILE A 156 -14.17 -3.93 5.81
N SER A 157 -14.49 -5.17 5.40
CA SER A 157 -15.21 -5.48 4.16
C SER A 157 -16.33 -6.52 4.40
N PRO A 158 -17.44 -6.13 5.05
CA PRO A 158 -18.48 -7.05 5.54
C PRO A 158 -19.35 -7.71 4.46
N GLY A 159 -18.96 -7.70 3.18
CA GLY A 159 -19.80 -8.08 2.03
C GLY A 159 -19.27 -9.21 1.14
N ALA A 160 -18.26 -9.98 1.55
CA ALA A 160 -17.66 -11.00 0.68
C ALA A 160 -18.35 -12.39 0.71
N ASP A 161 -19.34 -12.59 1.58
CA ASP A 161 -20.02 -13.89 1.81
C ASP A 161 -21.53 -13.89 1.47
N THR A 162 -21.99 -13.05 0.54
CA THR A 162 -23.36 -13.15 -0.02
C THR A 162 -23.36 -13.52 -1.49
#